data_AF-A0A4Q3J4Z1-F1
#
_entry.id   AF-A0A4Q3J4Z1-F1
#
_cell.length_a   1.000
_cell.length_b   1.000
_cell.length_c   1.000
_cell.angle_alpha   90.00
_cell.angle_beta   90.00
_cell.angle_gamma   90.00
#
_symmetry.space_group_name_H-M   'P 1'
#
loop_
_entity.id
_entity.type
_entity.pdbx_description
1 polymer ?
#
loop_
_entity_poly.entity_id
_entity_poly.type
_entity_poly.pdbx_seq_one_letter_code
_entity_poly.pdbx_strand_id
1 'polypeptide(L)'
;MDSHPFRTWDAPPSLPVLQEVTTPRAYRLLARLLKLLFAFLVIALIVTPWQQSVDGEGRVIAYAPYERQQVLEAPIDGRIVRWHVREGSKVKAGDPLVDLADVDPEMMTRLRNERDNVAARVELAKSRSAT
;
A
#
# COMPACT_ATOMS: atom_id res chain seq x y z
N MET A 1 -10.06 21.97 -71.71
CA MET A 1 -11.32 21.46 -71.13
C MET A 1 -11.77 20.36 -72.05
N ASP A 2 -11.79 19.11 -71.58
CA ASP A 2 -12.79 18.07 -71.92
C ASP A 2 -12.53 16.86 -71.02
N SER A 3 -13.58 16.47 -70.30
CA SER A 3 -13.60 15.64 -69.10
C SER A 3 -13.41 14.15 -69.37
N HIS A 4 -12.57 13.48 -68.59
CA HIS A 4 -12.47 12.01 -68.56
C HIS A 4 -13.81 11.38 -68.15
N PRO A 5 -14.37 10.41 -68.92
CA PRO A 5 -15.51 9.64 -68.48
C PRO A 5 -15.02 8.50 -67.57
N PHE A 6 -15.43 8.53 -66.31
CA PHE A 6 -15.19 7.45 -65.36
C PHE A 6 -15.84 6.16 -65.86
N ARG A 7 -15.03 5.11 -66.02
CA ARG A 7 -15.48 3.73 -66.27
C ARG A 7 -16.28 3.25 -65.06
N THR A 8 -17.61 3.17 -65.18
CA THR A 8 -18.47 2.59 -64.15
C THR A 8 -18.22 1.08 -64.10
N TRP A 9 -17.73 0.58 -62.96
CA TRP A 9 -17.67 -0.85 -62.72
C TRP A 9 -19.08 -1.35 -62.41
N ASP A 10 -19.83 -1.71 -63.45
CA ASP A 10 -21.04 -2.49 -63.28
C ASP A 10 -20.65 -3.88 -62.80
N ALA A 11 -21.26 -4.34 -61.70
CA ALA A 11 -21.01 -5.67 -61.15
C ALA A 11 -21.27 -6.72 -62.26
N PRO A 12 -20.38 -7.71 -62.46
CA PRO A 12 -20.57 -8.69 -63.52
C PRO A 12 -21.89 -9.43 -63.31
N PRO A 13 -22.65 -9.72 -64.38
CA PRO A 13 -23.90 -10.47 -64.28
C PRO A 13 -23.63 -11.77 -63.54
N SER A 14 -24.46 -12.08 -62.54
CA SER A 14 -24.30 -13.24 -61.65
C SER A 14 -24.06 -14.49 -62.48
N LEU A 15 -22.83 -15.01 -62.47
CA LEU A 15 -22.39 -16.13 -63.31
C LEU A 15 -23.18 -17.40 -62.93
N PRO A 16 -24.18 -17.81 -63.73
CA PRO A 16 -25.11 -18.89 -63.35
C PRO A 16 -24.38 -20.22 -63.14
N VAL A 17 -23.27 -20.40 -63.87
CA VAL A 17 -22.40 -21.58 -63.83
C VAL A 17 -21.82 -21.83 -62.44
N LEU A 18 -21.56 -20.79 -61.64
CA LEU A 18 -21.04 -20.96 -60.27
C LEU A 18 -22.11 -21.43 -59.28
N GLN A 19 -23.40 -21.17 -59.56
CA GLN A 19 -24.51 -21.57 -58.70
C GLN A 19 -24.92 -23.04 -58.91
N GLU A 20 -24.57 -23.61 -60.06
CA GLU A 20 -24.90 -24.99 -60.42
C GLU A 20 -23.82 -26.01 -60.01
N VAL A 21 -22.64 -25.54 -59.59
CA VAL A 21 -21.59 -26.39 -59.03
C VAL A 21 -22.00 -26.84 -57.63
N THR A 22 -22.64 -28.00 -57.57
CA THR A 22 -22.99 -28.65 -56.31
C THR A 22 -21.71 -28.97 -55.53
N THR A 23 -21.57 -28.43 -54.32
CA THR A 23 -20.39 -28.70 -53.49
C THR A 23 -20.38 -30.18 -53.10
N PRO A 24 -19.35 -30.96 -53.49
CA PRO A 24 -19.30 -32.37 -53.15
C PRO A 24 -19.36 -32.58 -51.64
N ARG A 25 -20.01 -33.67 -51.19
CA ARG A 25 -20.24 -33.94 -49.75
C ARG A 25 -18.93 -33.94 -48.94
N ALA A 26 -17.82 -34.35 -49.55
CA ALA A 26 -16.48 -34.30 -48.96
C ALA A 26 -16.06 -32.88 -48.54
N TYR A 27 -16.30 -31.86 -49.37
CA TYR A 27 -15.96 -30.47 -49.05
C TYR A 27 -16.84 -29.90 -47.93
N ARG A 28 -18.10 -30.31 -47.86
CA ARG A 28 -19.00 -29.93 -46.76
C ARG A 28 -18.59 -30.58 -45.43
N LEU A 29 -18.14 -31.83 -45.47
CA LEU A 29 -17.59 -32.52 -44.30
C LEU A 29 -16.29 -31.84 -43.84
N LEU A 30 -15.37 -31.58 -44.77
CA LEU A 30 -14.11 -30.88 -44.50
C LEU A 30 -14.36 -29.48 -43.90
N ALA A 31 -15.28 -28.71 -44.47
CA ALA A 31 -15.64 -27.39 -43.94
C ALA A 31 -16.28 -27.45 -42.55
N ARG A 32 -17.03 -28.51 -42.22
CA ARG A 32 -17.57 -28.72 -40.86
C ARG A 32 -16.47 -29.10 -39.88
N LEU A 33 -15.56 -29.99 -40.26
CA LEU A 33 -14.41 -30.40 -39.45
C LEU A 33 -13.50 -29.21 -39.14
N LEU A 34 -13.16 -28.40 -40.15
CA LEU A 34 -12.38 -27.18 -39.97
C LEU A 34 -13.05 -26.20 -39.01
N LYS A 35 -14.38 -26.01 -39.13
CA LYS A 35 -15.14 -25.16 -38.20
C LYS A 35 -15.13 -25.69 -36.77
N LEU A 36 -15.29 -27.00 -36.57
CA LEU A 36 -15.23 -27.62 -35.25
C LEU A 36 -13.83 -27.54 -34.64
N LEU A 37 -12.80 -27.80 -35.43
CA LEU A 37 -11.40 -27.68 -35.00
C LEU A 37 -11.06 -26.25 -34.58
N PHE A 38 -11.50 -25.26 -35.36
CA PHE A 38 -11.30 -23.85 -35.03
C PHE A 38 -12.00 -23.46 -33.73
N ALA A 39 -13.26 -23.86 -33.55
CA ALA A 39 -14.01 -23.60 -32.31
C ALA A 39 -13.34 -24.27 -31.10
N PHE A 40 -12.89 -25.52 -31.26
CA PHE A 40 -12.15 -26.24 -30.23
C PHE A 40 -10.85 -25.53 -29.84
N LEU A 41 -10.08 -25.05 -30.82
CA LEU A 41 -8.84 -24.31 -30.59
C LEU A 41 -9.07 -23.03 -29.77
N VAL A 42 -10.12 -22.27 -30.10
CA VAL A 42 -10.51 -21.06 -29.35
C VAL A 42 -10.84 -21.40 -27.91
N ILE A 43 -11.65 -22.45 -27.67
CA ILE A 43 -11.99 -22.89 -26.31
C ILE A 43 -10.73 -23.33 -25.55
N ALA A 44 -9.84 -24.08 -26.20
CA ALA A 44 -8.58 -24.52 -25.60
C ALA A 44 -7.72 -23.31 -25.19
N LEU A 45 -7.58 -22.29 -26.03
CA LEU A 45 -6.84 -21.06 -25.71
C LEU A 45 -7.43 -20.27 -24.54
N ILE A 46 -8.76 -20.27 -24.36
CA ILE A 46 -9.43 -19.61 -23.24
C ILE A 46 -9.21 -20.38 -21.93
N VAL A 47 -9.30 -21.71 -21.97
CA VAL A 47 -9.13 -22.56 -20.78
C VAL A 47 -7.66 -22.71 -20.40
N THR A 48 -6.75 -22.57 -21.36
CA THR A 48 -5.31 -22.61 -21.08
C THR A 48 -4.97 -21.39 -20.22
N PRO A 49 -4.48 -21.60 -18.99
CA PRO A 49 -4.06 -20.50 -18.14
C PRO A 49 -2.76 -19.93 -18.71
N TRP A 50 -2.87 -19.05 -19.72
CA TRP A 50 -1.74 -18.31 -20.25
C TRP A 50 -1.24 -17.38 -19.14
N GLN A 51 -0.29 -17.88 -18.36
CA GLN A 51 0.49 -17.10 -17.43
C GLN A 51 1.79 -16.73 -18.11
N GLN A 52 1.87 -15.47 -18.57
CA GLN A 52 3.15 -14.89 -18.92
C GLN A 52 3.91 -14.67 -17.61
N SER A 53 4.75 -15.64 -17.24
CA SER A 53 5.69 -15.46 -16.13
C SER A 53 6.73 -14.46 -16.60
N VAL A 54 6.66 -13.24 -16.07
CA VAL A 54 7.73 -12.26 -16.23
C VAL A 54 8.69 -12.51 -15.08
N ASP A 55 9.92 -12.92 -15.39
CA ASP A 55 10.98 -13.01 -14.40
C ASP A 55 11.31 -11.60 -13.89
N GLY A 56 10.79 -11.27 -12.71
CA GLY A 56 11.10 -10.04 -12.01
C GLY A 56 12.26 -10.28 -11.05
N GLU A 57 13.45 -9.76 -11.36
CA GLU A 57 14.53 -9.67 -10.39
C GLU A 57 14.22 -8.57 -9.36
N GLY A 58 13.53 -8.95 -8.29
CA GLY A 58 13.28 -8.09 -7.14
C GLY A 58 14.19 -8.46 -5.98
N ARG A 59 15.19 -7.63 -5.66
CA ARG A 59 15.90 -7.75 -4.38
C ARG A 59 15.06 -7.07 -3.30
N VAL A 60 14.49 -7.85 -2.39
CA VAL A 60 13.82 -7.35 -1.18
C VAL A 60 14.88 -6.75 -0.27
N ILE A 61 15.22 -5.48 -0.49
CA ILE A 61 15.95 -4.65 0.47
C ILE A 61 14.95 -4.07 1.48
N ALA A 62 14.26 -4.95 2.20
CA ALA A 62 13.87 -4.60 3.55
C ALA A 62 15.16 -4.72 4.37
N TYR A 63 15.97 -3.65 4.41
CA TYR A 63 16.92 -3.48 5.52
C TYR A 63 16.15 -3.80 6.80
N ALA A 64 16.63 -4.80 7.54
CA ALA A 64 15.81 -5.59 8.43
C ALA A 64 14.94 -4.68 9.32
N PRO A 65 13.64 -4.97 9.52
CA PRO A 65 12.81 -4.15 10.41
C PRO A 65 13.39 -4.04 11.83
N TYR A 66 14.28 -4.96 12.22
CA TYR A 66 15.08 -4.94 13.44
C TYR A 66 16.17 -3.86 13.50
N GLU A 67 16.62 -3.32 12.37
CA GLU A 67 17.60 -2.22 12.32
C GLU A 67 16.95 -0.87 12.60
N ARG A 68 15.62 -0.79 12.67
CA ARG A 68 14.94 0.40 13.16
C ARG A 68 15.03 0.43 14.68
N GLN A 69 16.14 0.93 15.20
CA GLN A 69 16.25 1.34 16.60
C GLN A 69 15.15 2.36 16.89
N GLN A 70 14.14 1.96 17.67
CA GLN A 70 13.14 2.89 18.18
C GLN A 70 13.74 3.61 19.38
N VAL A 71 13.90 4.92 19.25
CA VAL A 71 14.29 5.77 20.37
C VAL A 71 13.10 5.83 21.33
N LEU A 72 13.26 5.26 22.51
CA LEU A 72 12.30 5.39 23.60
C LEU A 72 12.66 6.66 24.39
N GLU A 73 11.86 7.69 24.25
CA GLU A 73 12.04 8.96 25.00
C GLU A 73 11.36 8.89 26.35
N ALA A 74 12.06 9.34 27.40
CA ALA A 74 11.48 9.46 28.73
C ALA A 74 10.59 10.72 28.80
N PRO A 75 9.42 10.67 29.47
CA PRO A 75 8.56 11.85 29.61
C PRO A 75 9.17 13.00 30.43
N ILE A 76 10.19 12.70 31.23
CA ILE A 76 10.86 13.63 32.13
C ILE A 76 12.37 13.38 32.10
N ASP A 77 13.15 14.45 32.19
CA ASP A 77 14.59 14.36 32.41
C ASP A 77 14.85 13.84 33.82
N GLY A 78 15.65 12.78 33.95
CA GLY A 78 15.87 12.12 35.23
C GLY A 78 17.07 11.19 35.21
N ARG A 79 17.48 10.77 36.41
CA ARG A 79 18.50 9.73 36.60
C ARG A 79 17.84 8.36 36.63
N ILE A 80 18.43 7.40 35.92
CA ILE A 80 18.03 5.99 35.98
C ILE A 80 18.37 5.43 37.37
N VAL A 81 17.35 4.95 38.09
CA VAL A 81 17.48 4.34 39.43
C VAL A 81 17.61 2.83 39.32
N ARG A 82 16.76 2.20 38.50
CA ARG A 82 16.71 0.75 38.34
C ARG A 82 16.28 0.36 36.93
N TRP A 83 16.93 -0.65 36.39
CA TRP A 83 16.55 -1.33 35.16
C TRP A 83 15.70 -2.56 35.50
N HIS A 84 14.54 -2.69 34.85
CA HIS A 84 13.65 -3.85 34.99
C HIS A 84 13.84 -4.87 33.87
N VAL A 85 14.47 -4.47 32.77
CA VAL A 85 14.64 -5.29 31.55
C VAL A 85 16.09 -5.39 31.12
N ARG A 86 16.42 -6.48 30.41
CA ARG A 86 17.74 -6.73 29.82
C ARG A 86 17.63 -6.78 28.30
N GLU A 87 18.74 -6.60 27.61
CA GLU A 87 18.81 -6.72 26.16
C GLU A 87 18.22 -8.06 25.67
N GLY A 88 17.36 -8.01 24.66
CA GLY A 88 16.63 -9.18 24.14
C GLY A 88 15.37 -9.58 24.92
N SER A 89 15.02 -8.89 26.01
CA SER A 89 13.78 -9.17 26.76
C SER A 89 12.55 -8.78 25.94
N LYS A 90 11.54 -9.67 25.88
CA LYS A 90 10.24 -9.36 25.28
C LYS A 90 9.40 -8.55 26.27
N VAL A 91 8.96 -7.38 25.83
CA VAL A 91 8.15 -6.44 26.64
C VAL A 91 6.83 -6.17 25.95
N LYS A 92 5.77 -5.92 26.72
CA LYS A 92 4.44 -5.53 26.22
C LYS A 92 4.15 -4.07 26.58
N ALA A 93 3.17 -3.48 25.90
CA ALA A 93 2.71 -2.13 26.22
C ALA A 93 2.21 -2.08 27.67
N GLY A 94 2.77 -1.15 28.46
CA GLY A 94 2.45 -0.98 29.88
C GLY A 94 3.45 -1.62 30.85
N ASP A 95 4.40 -2.42 30.36
CA ASP A 95 5.44 -3.00 31.23
C ASP A 95 6.48 -1.94 31.62
N PRO A 96 6.87 -1.83 32.90
CA PRO A 96 7.91 -0.91 33.33
C PRO A 96 9.27 -1.34 32.80
N LEU A 97 9.97 -0.44 32.13
CA LEU A 97 11.31 -0.70 31.58
C LEU A 97 12.40 -0.20 32.54
N VAL A 98 12.22 1.03 33.03
CA VAL A 98 13.21 1.76 33.83
C VAL A 98 12.49 2.63 34.85
N ASP A 99 13.00 2.66 36.08
CA ASP A 99 12.60 3.65 37.08
C ASP A 99 13.49 4.90 36.95
N LEU A 100 12.87 6.06 36.70
CA LEU A 100 13.53 7.36 36.69
C LEU A 100 13.27 8.13 37.99
N ALA A 101 14.30 8.74 38.56
CA ALA A 101 14.17 9.73 39.62
C ALA A 101 14.59 11.11 39.13
N ASP A 102 13.95 12.15 39.66
CA ASP A 102 14.34 13.54 39.42
C ASP A 102 15.80 13.76 39.86
N VAL A 103 16.51 14.63 39.13
CA VAL A 103 17.88 15.02 39.42
C VAL A 103 17.94 15.97 40.63
N ASP A 104 16.88 16.73 40.90
CA ASP A 104 16.81 17.65 42.04
C ASP A 104 15.86 17.12 43.14
N PRO A 105 16.40 16.47 44.19
CA PRO A 105 15.59 15.97 45.31
C PRO A 105 14.91 17.09 46.12
N GLU A 106 15.37 18.34 46.01
CA GLU A 106 14.82 19.48 46.75
C GLU A 106 13.81 20.32 45.95
N MET A 107 13.53 19.95 44.69
CA MET A 107 12.63 20.71 43.81
C MET A 107 11.26 20.95 44.46
N MET A 108 10.68 19.93 45.07
CA MET A 108 9.38 20.04 45.74
C MET A 108 9.41 20.99 46.94
N THR A 109 10.51 20.99 47.69
CA THR A 109 10.69 21.86 48.86
C THR A 109 10.83 23.32 48.43
N ARG A 110 11.65 23.57 47.40
CA ARG A 110 11.85 24.90 46.82
C ARG A 110 10.54 25.49 46.27
N LEU A 111 9.77 24.71 45.52
CA LEU A 111 8.46 25.15 45.00
C LEU A 111 7.45 25.48 46.10
N ARG A 112 7.45 24.72 47.20
CA ARG A 112 6.60 25.02 48.36
C ARG A 112 7.00 26.34 49.03
N ASN A 113 8.30 26.52 49.27
CA ASN A 113 8.82 27.75 49.86
C ASN A 113 8.50 28.97 48.98
N GLU A 114 8.63 28.84 47.66
CA GLU A 114 8.30 29.91 46.72
C GLU A 114 6.80 30.26 46.74
N ARG A 115 5.93 29.25 46.73
CA ARG A 115 4.48 29.44 46.85
C ARG A 115 4.09 30.10 48.18
N ASP A 116 4.70 29.70 49.29
CA ASP A 116 4.39 30.25 50.62
C ASP A 116 4.86 31.71 50.73
N ASN A 117 6.03 32.03 50.17
CA ASN A 117 6.52 33.41 50.08
C ASN A 117 5.58 34.29 49.24
N VAL A 118 5.10 33.79 48.10
CA VAL A 118 4.13 34.52 47.27
C VAL A 118 2.81 34.72 47.99
N ALA A 119 2.30 33.68 48.67
CA ALA A 119 1.06 33.76 49.45
C ALA A 119 1.16 34.81 50.57
N ALA A 120 2.28 34.83 51.29
CA ALA A 120 2.54 35.83 52.33
C ALA A 120 2.56 37.26 51.77
N ARG A 121 3.14 37.48 50.58
CA ARG A 121 3.14 38.80 49.92
C ARG A 121 1.74 39.26 49.54
N VAL A 122 0.90 38.35 49.05
CA VAL A 122 -0.51 38.66 48.71
C VAL A 122 -1.28 39.06 49.97
N GLU A 123 -1.08 38.35 51.08
CA GLU A 123 -1.77 38.64 52.34
C GLU A 123 -1.36 40.00 52.92
N LEU A 124 -0.05 40.32 52.90
CA LEU A 124 0.46 41.64 53.29
C LEU A 124 -0.07 42.78 52.42
N ALA A 125 -0.29 42.53 51.12
CA ALA A 125 -0.86 43.53 50.22
C ALA A 125 -2.35 43.78 50.53
N LYS A 126 -3.12 42.72 50.81
CA LYS A 126 -4.53 42.82 51.18
C LYS A 126 -4.74 43.58 52.50
N SER A 127 -3.92 43.31 53.51
CA SER A 127 -4.04 44.00 54.81
C SER A 127 -3.67 45.48 54.72
N ARG A 128 -2.70 45.85 53.87
CA ARG A 128 -2.34 47.26 53.59
C ARG A 128 -3.44 48.03 52.87
N SER A 129 -4.22 47.39 52.00
CA SER A 129 -5.35 48.05 51.32
C SER A 129 -6.61 48.19 52.17
N ALA A 130 -6.69 47.46 53.29
CA ALA A 130 -7.85 47.47 54.19
C ALA A 130 -7.72 48.49 55.34
N THR A 131 -6.61 49.23 55.39
CA THR A 131 -6.38 50.38 56.30
C THR A 131 -6.43 51.66 55.49
#